data_AF-A0A968G0E4-F1
#
_entry.id   AF-A0A968G0E4-F1
#
_cell.length_a   1.000
_cell.length_b   1.000
_cell.length_c   1.000
_cell.angle_alpha   90.00
_cell.angle_beta   90.00
_cell.angle_gamma   90.00
#
_symmetry.space_group_name_H-M   'P 1'
#
loop_
_entity.id
_entity.type
_entity.pdbx_description
1 polymer ?
#
loop_
_entity_poly.entity_id
_entity_poly.type
_entity_poly.pdbx_seq_one_letter_code
_entity_poly.pdbx_strand_id
1 'polypeptide(L)' 'MSNWKIRFLGILLLGAGGYLFVFAVRDLSSEWPQIFVGLLSIFSAAMGFGFLIMPLEPAGDPSSSSKDDPPIP' A
#
# COMPACT_ATOMS: atom_id res chain seq x y z
N MET A 1 11.46 9.64 -5.50
CA MET A 1 11.02 9.77 -4.08
C MET A 1 9.58 9.28 -3.82
N SER A 2 8.68 9.19 -4.82
CA SER A 2 7.29 8.73 -4.61
C SER A 2 7.15 7.26 -4.21
N ASN A 3 8.03 6.38 -4.71
CA ASN A 3 7.95 4.93 -4.46
C ASN A 3 8.10 4.60 -2.97
N TRP A 4 8.96 5.34 -2.28
CA TRP A 4 9.18 5.18 -0.84
C TRP A 4 7.98 5.66 -0.01
N LYS A 5 7.26 6.69 -0.48
CA LYS A 5 6.01 7.16 0.15
C LYS A 5 4.91 6.10 0.11
N ILE A 6 4.76 5.38 -1.02
CA ILE A 6 3.71 4.35 -1.16
C ILE A 6 4.03 3.13 -0.27
N ARG A 7 5.30 2.75 -0.15
CA ARG A 7 5.74 1.71 0.80
C ARG A 7 5.46 2.11 2.26
N PHE A 8 5.75 3.37 2.61
CA PHE A 8 5.46 3.90 3.95
C PHE A 8 3.96 3.94 4.24
N LEU A 9 3.16 4.31 3.24
CA LEU A 9 1.70 4.29 3.32
C LEU A 9 1.19 2.84 3.54
N GLY A 10 1.77 1.86 2.85
CA GLY A 10 1.46 0.44 3.06
C GLY A 10 1.73 -0.03 4.48
N ILE A 11 2.90 0.30 5.05
CA ILE A 11 3.26 -0.03 6.44
C ILE A 11 2.30 0.65 7.43
N LEU A 12 1.96 1.92 7.20
CA LEU A 12 1.03 2.67 8.05
C LEU A 12 -0.37 2.03 8.02
N LEU A 13 -0.86 1.63 6.85
CA LEU A 13 -2.13 0.90 6.72
C LEU A 13 -2.10 -0.45 7.43
N LEU A 14 -0.98 -1.17 7.36
CA LEU A 14 -0.81 -2.45 8.05
C LEU A 14 -0.86 -2.27 9.58
N GLY A 15 -0.19 -1.24 10.09
CA GLY A 15 -0.26 -0.86 11.50
C GLY A 15 -1.66 -0.40 11.93
N ALA A 16 -2.33 0.41 11.12
CA ALA A 16 -3.70 0.85 11.37
C ALA A 16 -4.67 -0.35 11.38
N GLY A 17 -4.57 -1.26 10.41
CA GLY A 17 -5.36 -2.49 10.37
C GLY A 17 -5.19 -3.32 11.65
N GLY A 18 -3.94 -3.55 12.09
CA GLY A 18 -3.66 -4.25 13.34
C GLY A 18 -4.25 -3.53 14.58
N TYR A 19 -4.13 -2.20 14.65
CA TYR A 19 -4.73 -1.42 15.74
C TYR A 19 -6.26 -1.52 15.75
N LEU A 20 -6.91 -1.36 14.59
CA LEU A 20 -8.37 -1.51 14.46
C LEU A 20 -8.84 -2.91 14.85
N PHE A 21 -8.04 -3.95 14.57
CA PHE A 21 -8.36 -5.31 15.00
C PHE A 21 -8.42 -5.41 16.53
N VAL A 22 -7.36 -4.93 17.20
CA VAL A 22 -7.28 -4.96 18.67
C VAL A 22 -8.41 -4.13 19.29
N PHE A 23 -8.70 -2.96 18.71
CA PHE A 23 -9.81 -2.12 19.14
C PHE A 23 -11.17 -2.81 18.97
N ALA A 24 -11.41 -3.46 17.83
CA ALA A 24 -12.63 -4.24 17.60
C ALA A 24 -12.83 -5.35 18.64
N VAL A 25 -11.75 -6.01 19.05
CA VAL A 25 -11.81 -7.13 20.01
C VAL A 25 -11.93 -6.66 21.46
N ARG A 26 -11.34 -5.51 21.81
CA ARG A 26 -11.25 -5.05 23.21
C ARG A 26 -12.33 -4.07 23.62
N ASP A 27 -12.66 -3.10 22.75
CA ASP A 27 -13.50 -1.96 23.11
C ASP A 27 -14.93 -2.07 22.56
N LEU A 28 -15.16 -2.89 21.52
CA LEU A 28 -16.50 -3.08 20.97
C LEU A 28 -17.20 -4.31 21.55
N SER A 29 -18.20 -4.05 22.39
CA SER A 29 -19.07 -5.09 22.96
C SER A 29 -20.32 -5.37 22.13
N SER A 30 -20.65 -4.50 21.16
CA SER A 30 -21.78 -4.71 20.25
C SER A 30 -21.36 -5.47 19.01
N GLU A 31 -22.11 -6.53 18.71
CA GLU A 31 -21.88 -7.52 17.63
C GLU A 31 -21.67 -6.88 16.25
N TRP A 32 -22.59 -6.03 15.81
CA TRP A 32 -22.54 -5.39 14.50
C TRP A 32 -21.33 -4.47 14.29
N PRO A 33 -21.09 -3.47 15.14
CA PRO A 33 -19.93 -2.59 14.95
C PRO A 33 -18.61 -3.35 15.15
N GLN A 34 -18.56 -4.40 15.99
CA GLN A 34 -17.37 -5.26 16.09
C GLN A 34 -17.06 -5.97 14.76
N ILE A 35 -18.07 -6.54 14.10
CA ILE A 35 -17.92 -7.19 12.79
C ILE A 35 -17.49 -6.17 11.73
N PHE A 36 -18.13 -5.00 11.67
CA PHE A 36 -17.76 -3.95 10.71
C PHE A 36 -16.32 -3.47 10.88
N VAL A 37 -15.89 -3.19 12.12
CA VAL A 37 -14.53 -2.72 12.41
C VAL A 37 -13.51 -3.84 12.18
N GLY A 38 -13.86 -5.10 12.49
CA GLY A 38 -13.04 -6.27 12.18
C GLY A 38 -12.83 -6.49 10.68
N LEU A 39 -13.89 -6.39 9.87
CA LEU A 39 -13.79 -6.47 8.41
C LEU A 39 -12.98 -5.30 7.84
N LEU A 40 -13.19 -4.08 8.36
CA LEU A 40 -12.43 -2.89 7.96
C LEU A 40 -10.95 -3.03 8.29
N SER A 41 -10.62 -3.63 9.43
CA SER A 41 -9.25 -3.96 9.83
C SER A 41 -8.59 -4.91 8.82
N ILE A 42 -9.27 -6.02 8.47
CA ILE A 42 -8.76 -7.00 7.51
C ILE A 42 -8.56 -6.35 6.14
N PHE A 43 -9.53 -5.54 5.70
CA PHE A 43 -9.44 -4.79 4.45
C PHE A 43 -8.25 -3.82 4.45
N SER A 44 -8.05 -3.08 5.54
CA SER A 44 -6.94 -2.14 5.69
C SER A 44 -5.58 -2.86 5.66
N ALA A 45 -5.46 -4.00 6.35
CA ALA A 45 -4.26 -4.82 6.33
C ALA A 45 -3.99 -5.42 4.93
N ALA A 46 -5.03 -5.89 4.23
CA ALA A 46 -4.91 -6.41 2.87
C ALA A 46 -4.47 -5.34 1.88
N MET A 47 -5.05 -4.13 1.95
CA MET A 47 -4.60 -3.00 1.13
C MET A 47 -3.18 -2.54 1.48
N GLY A 48 -2.84 -2.47 2.77
CA GLY A 48 -1.49 -2.13 3.23
C GLY A 48 -0.44 -3.11 2.71
N PHE A 49 -0.74 -4.40 2.76
CA PHE A 49 0.07 -5.46 2.17
C PHE A 49 0.15 -5.34 0.64
N GLY A 50 -0.98 -5.04 -0.03
CA GLY A 50 -1.04 -4.78 -1.47
C GLY A 50 -0.09 -3.67 -1.93
N PHE A 51 -0.08 -2.53 -1.23
CA PHE A 51 0.85 -1.44 -1.52
C PHE A 51 2.32 -1.80 -1.26
N LEU A 52 2.58 -2.75 -0.37
CA LEU A 52 3.91 -3.25 -0.05
C LEU A 52 4.46 -4.16 -1.16
N ILE A 53 3.61 -5.02 -1.73
CA ILE A 53 4.01 -5.96 -2.78
C ILE A 53 3.96 -5.36 -4.19
N MET A 54 3.28 -4.22 -4.35
CA MET A 54 3.17 -3.56 -5.65
C MET A 54 4.57 -3.22 -6.20
N PRO A 55 4.89 -3.62 -7.45
CA PRO A 55 6.07 -3.11 -8.13
C PRO A 55 5.82 -1.63 -8.45
N LEU A 56 6.61 -0.76 -7.82
CA LEU A 56 6.54 0.70 -7.99
C LEU A 56 7.60 1.22 -8.96
N GLU A 57 8.41 0.32 -9.53
CA GLU A 57 9.16 0.62 -10.74
C GLU A 57 8.14 0.84 -11.87
N PRO A 58 8.20 1.95 -12.62
CA PRO A 58 7.56 1.95 -13.92
C PRO A 58 8.21 0.81 -14.73
N ALA A 59 7.38 -0.06 -15.30
CA ALA A 59 7.84 -0.97 -16.33
C ALA A 59 8.39 -0.12 -17.48
N GLY A 60 9.71 0.06 -17.51
CA GLY A 60 10.40 0.89 -18.49
C GLY A 60 10.40 2.37 -18.12
N ASP A 61 11.58 2.85 -17.74
CA ASP A 61 12.03 4.14 -18.25
C ASP A 61 12.40 3.96 -19.74
N PRO A 62 11.61 4.43 -20.73
CA PRO A 62 12.15 4.70 -22.06
C PRO A 62 12.99 6.00 -22.08
N SER A 63 13.47 6.49 -20.93
CA SER A 63 14.23 7.74 -20.82
C SER A 63 15.74 7.58 -21.02
N SER A 64 16.23 6.41 -21.48
CA SER A 64 17.66 6.18 -21.76
C SER A 64 17.99 5.70 -23.18
N SER A 65 17.08 5.80 -24.15
CA SER A 65 17.40 5.55 -25.56
C SER A 65 16.80 6.64 -26.42
N SER A 66 17.59 7.67 -26.76
CA SER A 66 17.54 8.46 -28.02
C SER A 66 18.26 9.80 -27.81
N LYS A 67 19.53 9.76 -27.41
CA LYS A 67 20.43 10.89 -27.60
C LYS A 67 21.78 10.22 -27.84
N ASP A 68 22.11 10.08 -29.13
CA ASP A 68 23.43 9.75 -29.71
C ASP A 68 23.27 8.85 -30.94
N ASP A 69 22.59 9.34 -31.98
CA ASP A 69 22.90 8.92 -33.35
C ASP A 69 23.23 10.20 -34.14
N PRO A 70 24.52 10.47 -34.44
CA PRO A 70 24.86 11.54 -35.37
C PRO A 70 24.39 11.17 -36.79
N PRO A 71 24.04 12.15 -37.64
CA PRO A 71 23.75 11.88 -39.04
C PRO A 71 25.00 11.29 -39.72
N ILE A 72 24.87 10.09 -40.27
CA ILE A 72 25.88 9.47 -41.12
C ILE A 72 25.91 10.26 -42.45
N PRO A 73 27.10 10.61 -43.00
CA PRO A 73 27.26 11.46 -44.18
C PRO A 73 26.68 10.88 -45.47
#